data_AF-A0A6J4YQF7-F1
#
_entry.id   AF-A0A6J4YQF7-F1
#
_cell.length_a   1.000
_cell.length_b   1.000
_cell.length_c   1.000
_cell.angle_alpha   90.00
_cell.angle_beta   90.00
_cell.angle_gamma   90.00
#
_symmetry.space_group_name_H-M   'P 1'
#
loop_
_entity.id
_entity.type
_entity.pdbx_description
1 polymer ?
#
loop_
_entity_poly.entity_id
_entity_poly.type
_entity_poly.pdbx_seq_one_letter_code
_entity_poly.pdbx_strand_id
1 'polypeptide(L)'
;MKCPECQYDNRERAKFCNECGYKFFQACPECGATNRVESKFCDECGYDLRKSNEAPPVNYDLPQSYTPKFLADKILTNRSYIEGEGKLVTVLFADVANYTEMSEKLDPEEVHQIMNGCFNILVNEIHRYEGTINQFTGDGIMALFGAPVAHEDHAQRACYAALSVQKSILEYGDKIGKDLGIDFKMRIGINSGPVVVGAIGDDLRMDYTAMGDTTNLASRLENSATPGSIMVSKNTYKLAREFFEFKLLDRLRLKGKEKPQQAYELVKTSVITTRIEASAAKGFTKFVGRKNSMAALNEALNKVTLGSGQVVGVVGEAGVGKSRLIFELRRSVQKVKCYFLEGKCLHYGSTFAYLPVLDILKSYFDIKEGDPETLIKQKMNDKILQLDGNLQNSLFPFQQLLSLKVEDESFNQLEPQKKKERIFEAFRDLFVRESQKQPLILVVEDLHWIDRTSEQLIDYFIGWLANSAILLILLYRPEYTPQWGSKSYYNKIGLGHLTHKSGTELIKEWTHKRKNSHYISMIR
;
A
#
# COMPACT_ATOMS: atom_id res chain seq x y z
N MET A 1 -27.80 23.70 32.61
CA MET A 1 -26.45 24.30 32.42
C MET A 1 -26.35 24.79 30.99
N LYS A 2 -26.10 26.08 30.78
CA LYS A 2 -26.03 26.65 29.43
C LYS A 2 -24.70 26.31 28.77
N CYS A 3 -24.74 25.94 27.50
CA CYS A 3 -23.54 25.74 26.70
C CYS A 3 -22.82 27.09 26.49
N PRO A 4 -21.51 27.19 26.74
CA PRO A 4 -20.78 28.44 26.52
C PRO A 4 -20.72 28.83 25.03
N GLU A 5 -20.74 27.86 24.11
CA GLU A 5 -20.72 28.12 22.66
C GLU A 5 -22.09 28.47 22.08
N CYS A 6 -23.12 27.63 22.30
CA CYS A 6 -24.41 27.79 21.64
C CYS A 6 -25.55 28.23 22.57
N GLN A 7 -25.28 28.45 23.86
CA GLN A 7 -26.24 28.89 24.89
C GLN A 7 -27.43 27.95 25.16
N TYR A 8 -27.48 26.78 24.50
CA TYR A 8 -28.50 25.75 24.72
C TYR A 8 -28.49 25.24 26.17
N ASP A 9 -29.66 25.00 26.77
CA ASP A 9 -29.75 24.53 28.15
C ASP A 9 -29.67 23.01 28.23
N ASN A 10 -28.61 22.52 28.88
CA ASN A 10 -28.30 21.10 29.04
C ASN A 10 -28.59 20.63 30.47
N ARG A 11 -28.84 19.34 30.65
CA ARG A 11 -29.00 18.76 32.00
C ARG A 11 -27.70 18.93 32.81
N GLU A 12 -27.79 19.07 34.13
CA GLU A 12 -26.64 19.37 35.01
C GLU A 12 -25.49 18.34 34.97
N ARG A 13 -25.77 17.10 34.55
CA ARG A 13 -24.77 16.02 34.41
C ARG A 13 -24.37 15.71 32.97
N ALA A 14 -24.72 16.57 32.01
CA ALA A 14 -24.37 16.36 30.61
C ALA A 14 -22.85 16.46 30.42
N LYS A 15 -22.24 15.45 29.78
CA LYS A 15 -20.79 15.46 29.46
C LYS A 15 -20.46 16.31 28.23
N PHE A 16 -21.44 16.52 27.37
CA PHE A 16 -21.37 17.29 26.13
C PHE A 16 -22.67 18.07 25.93
N CYS A 17 -22.64 19.13 25.13
CA CYS A 17 -23.83 19.84 24.71
C CYS A 17 -24.62 18.97 23.73
N ASN A 18 -25.92 18.82 23.97
CA ASN A 18 -26.80 18.01 23.12
C ASN A 18 -27.12 18.65 21.75
N GLU A 19 -26.80 19.94 21.58
CA GLU A 19 -27.08 20.67 20.34
C GLU A 19 -25.81 20.81 19.46
N CYS A 20 -24.69 21.29 20.03
CA CYS A 20 -23.47 21.54 19.25
C CYS A 20 -22.32 20.54 19.53
N GLY A 21 -22.46 19.64 20.50
CA GLY A 21 -21.42 18.67 20.84
C GLY A 21 -20.26 19.19 21.70
N TYR A 22 -20.28 20.47 22.13
CA TYR A 22 -19.25 21.05 23.00
C TYR A 22 -19.03 20.22 24.26
N LYS A 23 -17.79 19.85 24.56
CA LYS A 23 -17.46 19.02 25.73
C LYS A 23 -17.35 19.89 26.98
N PHE A 24 -18.09 19.55 28.04
CA PHE A 24 -18.07 20.35 29.28
C PHE A 24 -16.89 20.01 30.19
N PHE A 25 -16.37 18.78 30.10
CA PHE A 25 -15.36 18.27 31.01
C PHE A 25 -14.19 17.61 30.28
N GLN A 26 -12.99 17.77 30.83
CA GLN A 26 -11.76 17.10 30.41
C GLN A 26 -11.14 16.38 31.61
N ALA A 27 -10.41 15.29 31.36
CA ALA A 27 -9.64 14.63 32.40
C ALA A 27 -8.27 15.31 32.48
N CYS A 28 -7.77 15.54 33.70
CA CYS A 28 -6.40 15.96 33.91
C CYS A 28 -5.46 14.85 33.40
N PRO A 29 -4.48 15.15 32.53
CA PRO A 29 -3.56 14.14 32.02
C PRO A 29 -2.58 13.61 33.07
N GLU A 30 -2.36 14.35 34.17
CA GLU A 30 -1.45 13.93 35.25
C GLU A 30 -2.14 13.05 36.30
N CYS A 31 -3.31 13.44 36.81
CA CYS A 31 -3.98 12.74 37.91
C CYS A 31 -5.33 12.10 37.55
N GLY A 32 -5.83 12.29 36.32
CA GLY A 32 -7.11 11.75 35.86
C GLY A 32 -8.36 12.47 36.38
N ALA A 33 -8.22 13.51 37.21
CA ALA A 33 -9.34 14.26 37.78
C ALA A 33 -10.20 14.95 36.71
N THR A 34 -11.52 14.98 36.91
CA THR A 34 -12.46 15.56 35.94
C THR A 34 -12.58 17.07 36.15
N ASN A 35 -12.02 17.83 35.22
CA ASN A 35 -12.00 19.28 35.23
C ASN A 35 -12.94 19.85 34.19
N ARG A 36 -13.39 21.10 34.36
CA ARG A 36 -14.09 21.82 33.28
C ARG A 36 -13.12 22.14 32.15
N VAL A 37 -13.61 22.15 30.91
CA VAL A 37 -12.77 22.51 29.75
C VAL A 37 -12.24 23.95 29.85
N GLU A 38 -12.96 24.83 30.53
CA GLU A 38 -12.55 26.22 30.80
C GLU A 38 -11.49 26.35 31.91
N SER A 39 -11.25 25.29 32.69
CA SER A 39 -10.26 25.30 33.78
C SER A 39 -8.85 25.41 33.20
N LYS A 40 -8.11 26.43 33.65
CA LYS A 40 -6.69 26.61 33.26
C LYS A 40 -5.76 25.67 34.03
N PHE A 41 -6.14 25.25 35.23
CA PHE A 41 -5.38 24.34 36.08
C PHE A 41 -6.28 23.23 36.62
N CYS A 42 -5.69 22.07 36.90
CA CYS A 42 -6.36 20.98 37.59
C CYS A 42 -6.70 21.40 39.02
N ASP A 43 -7.96 21.25 39.40
CA ASP A 43 -8.48 21.56 40.74
C ASP A 43 -7.97 20.63 41.84
N GLU A 44 -7.50 19.43 41.49
CA GLU A 44 -6.96 18.45 42.42
C GLU A 44 -5.42 18.50 42.54
N CYS A 45 -4.69 18.50 41.41
CA CYS A 45 -3.21 18.39 41.43
C CYS A 45 -2.45 19.66 41.00
N GLY A 46 -3.14 20.69 40.51
CA GLY A 46 -2.51 21.94 40.06
C GLY A 46 -1.86 21.90 38.67
N TYR A 47 -1.95 20.80 37.93
CA TYR A 47 -1.43 20.69 36.55
C TYR A 47 -1.99 21.78 35.61
N ASP A 48 -1.15 22.39 34.77
CA ASP A 48 -1.57 23.40 33.79
C ASP A 48 -2.25 22.73 32.57
N LEU A 49 -3.58 22.76 32.54
CA LEU A 49 -4.42 22.13 31.51
C LEU A 49 -4.35 22.84 30.14
N ARG A 50 -3.65 23.98 30.05
CA ARG A 50 -3.42 24.69 28.78
C ARG A 50 -2.26 24.12 27.98
N LYS A 51 -1.39 23.32 28.61
CA LYS A 51 -0.36 22.57 27.88
C LYS A 51 -1.07 21.50 27.06
N SER A 52 -0.99 21.58 25.73
CA SER A 52 -1.42 20.49 24.86
C SER A 52 -0.71 19.22 25.29
N ASN A 53 -1.44 18.10 25.41
CA ASN A 53 -0.85 16.77 25.49
C ASN A 53 0.06 16.57 24.27
N GLU A 54 1.33 16.98 24.37
CA GLU A 54 2.38 16.25 23.69
C GLU A 54 2.18 14.80 24.14
N ALA A 55 1.98 13.91 23.16
CA ALA A 55 1.91 12.49 23.46
C ALA A 55 3.10 12.16 24.38
N PRO A 56 2.89 11.39 25.47
CA PRO A 56 4.00 11.03 26.34
C PRO A 56 5.15 10.53 25.45
N PRO A 57 6.39 10.94 25.73
CA PRO A 57 7.53 10.61 24.88
C PRO A 57 7.49 9.11 24.59
N VAL A 58 7.54 8.76 23.29
CA VAL A 58 7.47 7.37 22.87
C VAL A 58 8.63 6.64 23.55
N ASN A 59 8.30 5.79 24.51
CA ASN A 59 9.31 5.00 25.17
C ASN A 59 9.72 3.88 24.21
N TYR A 60 10.80 4.09 23.47
CA TYR A 60 11.36 3.14 22.50
C TYR A 60 11.84 1.83 23.15
N ASP A 61 11.96 1.79 24.49
CA ASP A 61 12.22 0.56 25.22
C ASP A 61 11.00 -0.35 25.34
N LEU A 62 9.79 0.21 25.26
CA LEU A 62 8.51 -0.52 25.41
C LEU A 62 7.77 -0.59 24.07
N PRO A 63 7.68 -1.77 23.40
CA PRO A 63 7.03 -1.84 22.09
C PRO A 63 5.54 -1.52 22.08
N GLN A 64 4.87 -1.61 23.23
CA GLN A 64 3.48 -1.19 23.39
C GLN A 64 3.29 0.32 23.13
N SER A 65 4.34 1.14 23.24
CA SER A 65 4.27 2.60 23.07
C SER A 65 4.23 3.03 21.61
N TYR A 66 4.85 2.26 20.71
CA TYR A 66 4.95 2.60 19.27
C TYR A 66 4.22 1.62 18.34
N THR A 67 3.80 0.45 18.85
CA THR A 67 3.09 -0.55 18.04
C THR A 67 1.59 -0.22 17.95
N PRO A 68 1.00 -0.08 16.74
CA PRO A 68 -0.43 0.14 16.59
C PRO A 68 -1.26 -0.96 17.26
N LYS A 69 -2.38 -0.59 17.92
CA LYS A 69 -3.24 -1.54 18.67
C LYS A 69 -3.64 -2.79 17.88
N PHE A 70 -4.04 -2.62 16.62
CA PHE A 70 -4.42 -3.76 15.77
C PHE A 70 -3.27 -4.74 15.53
N LEU A 71 -2.03 -4.23 15.47
CA LEU A 71 -0.83 -5.05 15.31
C LEU A 71 -0.50 -5.73 16.63
N ALA A 72 -0.52 -4.98 17.75
CA ALA A 72 -0.34 -5.51 19.09
C ALA A 72 -1.33 -6.66 19.40
N ASP A 73 -2.61 -6.48 19.08
CA ASP A 73 -3.64 -7.52 19.25
C ASP A 73 -3.36 -8.74 18.37
N LYS A 74 -2.96 -8.55 17.10
CA LYS A 74 -2.53 -9.65 16.21
C LYS A 74 -1.28 -10.37 16.72
N ILE A 75 -0.34 -9.66 17.32
CA ILE A 75 0.88 -10.23 17.89
C ILE A 75 0.52 -11.09 19.11
N LEU A 76 -0.29 -10.55 20.03
CA LEU A 76 -0.71 -11.21 21.26
C LEU A 76 -1.57 -12.45 21.00
N THR A 77 -2.50 -12.38 20.03
CA THR A 77 -3.36 -13.51 19.65
C THR A 77 -2.60 -14.68 19.04
N ASN A 78 -1.50 -14.42 18.33
CA ASN A 78 -0.68 -15.48 17.73
C ASN A 78 0.52 -15.90 18.60
N ARG A 79 0.70 -15.32 19.80
CA ARG A 79 1.88 -15.51 20.66
C ARG A 79 2.18 -16.98 20.99
N SER A 80 1.15 -17.78 21.29
CA SER A 80 1.30 -19.18 21.70
C SER A 80 1.58 -20.18 20.57
N TYR A 81 1.47 -19.77 19.30
CA TYR A 81 1.67 -20.65 18.14
C TYR A 81 3.01 -20.46 17.43
N ILE A 82 3.81 -19.46 17.82
CA ILE A 82 4.97 -19.00 17.02
C ILE A 82 6.32 -19.47 17.59
N GLU A 83 6.38 -19.89 18.85
CA GLU A 83 7.63 -20.32 19.48
C GLU A 83 8.21 -21.58 18.79
N GLY A 84 9.47 -21.49 18.35
CA GLY A 84 10.20 -22.61 17.72
C GLY A 84 9.93 -22.83 16.23
N GLU A 85 9.05 -22.05 15.59
CA GLU A 85 8.79 -22.19 14.15
C GLU A 85 9.86 -21.47 13.29
N GLY A 86 10.33 -22.15 12.24
CA GLY A 86 11.14 -21.57 11.19
C GLY A 86 10.27 -20.79 10.19
N LYS A 87 10.37 -19.45 10.19
CA LYS A 87 9.61 -18.58 9.28
C LYS A 87 10.53 -17.92 8.26
N LEU A 88 10.07 -17.82 7.02
CA LEU A 88 10.72 -16.98 6.01
C LEU A 88 10.30 -15.53 6.26
N VAL A 89 11.26 -14.67 6.55
CA VAL A 89 11.01 -13.25 6.84
C VAL A 89 11.86 -12.37 5.97
N THR A 90 11.58 -11.07 5.99
CA THR A 90 12.49 -10.04 5.49
C THR A 90 12.85 -9.09 6.60
N VAL A 91 14.15 -8.94 6.81
CA VAL A 91 14.76 -8.04 7.79
C VAL A 91 15.16 -6.77 7.07
N LEU A 92 14.77 -5.64 7.64
CA LEU A 92 15.14 -4.30 7.22
C LEU A 92 15.93 -3.65 8.35
N PHE A 93 17.15 -3.21 8.05
CA PHE A 93 17.92 -2.31 8.89
C PHE A 93 17.93 -0.94 8.25
N ALA A 94 17.77 0.07 9.08
CA ALA A 94 17.73 1.46 8.66
C ALA A 94 18.54 2.27 9.68
N ASP A 95 19.53 3.03 9.22
CA ASP A 95 20.44 3.79 10.08
C ASP A 95 20.77 5.17 9.49
N VAL A 96 20.95 6.17 10.35
CA VAL A 96 21.30 7.54 9.95
C VAL A 96 22.76 7.58 9.48
N ALA A 97 22.97 8.08 8.26
CA ALA A 97 24.30 8.27 7.72
C ALA A 97 25.03 9.38 8.50
N ASN A 98 26.31 9.15 8.82
CA ASN A 98 27.18 10.11 9.51
C ASN A 98 26.64 10.59 10.87
N TYR A 99 25.87 9.75 11.57
CA TYR A 99 25.32 10.07 12.89
C TYR A 99 26.39 10.57 13.88
N THR A 100 27.57 9.92 13.92
CA THR A 100 28.67 10.33 14.80
C THR A 100 29.10 11.78 14.55
N GLU A 101 29.32 12.16 13.29
CA GLU A 101 29.72 13.54 12.94
C GLU A 101 28.63 14.56 13.28
N MET A 102 27.35 14.19 13.16
CA MET A 102 26.23 15.03 13.57
C MET A 102 26.19 15.20 15.09
N SER A 103 26.38 14.12 15.84
CA SER A 103 26.33 14.12 17.31
C SER A 103 27.49 14.88 17.95
N GLU A 104 28.61 15.02 17.26
CA GLU A 104 29.76 15.82 17.72
C GLU A 104 29.59 17.32 17.48
N LYS A 105 28.74 17.72 16.52
CA LYS A 105 28.56 19.12 16.10
C LYS A 105 27.36 19.81 16.73
N LEU A 106 26.35 19.05 17.13
CA LEU A 106 25.09 19.55 17.66
C LEU A 106 25.00 19.36 19.17
N ASP A 107 24.17 20.18 19.81
CA ASP A 107 23.83 19.97 21.20
C ASP A 107 23.00 18.67 21.37
N PRO A 108 23.18 17.92 22.47
CA PRO A 108 22.46 16.65 22.69
C PRO A 108 20.93 16.76 22.60
N GLU A 109 20.37 17.92 22.98
CA GLU A 109 18.94 18.19 22.89
C GLU A 109 18.46 18.31 21.44
N GLU A 110 19.24 18.97 20.58
CA GLU A 110 18.96 19.09 19.15
C GLU A 110 19.04 17.73 18.45
N VAL A 111 20.09 16.95 18.76
CA VAL A 111 20.24 15.57 18.27
C VAL A 111 19.03 14.73 18.64
N HIS A 112 18.58 14.82 19.90
CA HIS A 112 17.41 14.08 20.38
C HIS A 112 16.12 14.50 19.65
N GLN A 113 15.91 15.79 19.39
CA GLN A 113 14.75 16.26 18.63
C GLN A 113 14.76 15.76 17.18
N ILE A 114 15.92 15.81 16.51
CA ILE A 114 16.11 15.30 15.15
C ILE A 114 15.82 13.79 15.09
N MET A 115 16.40 13.03 16.02
CA MET A 115 16.21 11.59 16.06
C MET A 115 14.76 11.20 16.35
N ASN A 116 14.05 11.93 17.22
CA ASN A 116 12.62 11.70 17.43
C ASN A 116 11.78 11.94 16.18
N GLY A 117 12.08 13.00 15.42
CA GLY A 117 11.44 13.25 14.13
C GLY A 117 11.69 12.10 13.14
N CYS A 118 12.95 11.65 13.05
CA CYS A 118 13.35 10.51 12.22
C CYS A 118 12.62 9.22 12.62
N PHE A 119 12.61 8.87 13.91
CA PHE A 119 11.94 7.66 14.40
C PHE A 119 10.43 7.68 14.15
N ASN A 120 9.77 8.82 14.31
CA ASN A 120 8.36 8.95 13.96
C ASN A 120 8.08 8.64 12.49
N ILE A 121 8.93 9.13 11.57
CA ILE A 121 8.83 8.81 10.14
C ILE A 121 9.01 7.30 9.93
N LEU A 122 10.03 6.71 10.53
CA LEU A 122 10.34 5.29 10.38
C LEU A 122 9.22 4.39 10.90
N VAL A 123 8.71 4.67 12.10
CA VAL A 123 7.58 3.96 12.72
C VAL A 123 6.36 4.02 11.82
N ASN A 124 5.99 5.20 11.34
CA ASN A 124 4.82 5.39 10.48
C ASN A 124 4.96 4.63 9.16
N GLU A 125 6.09 4.78 8.45
CA GLU A 125 6.27 4.15 7.14
C GLU A 125 6.42 2.63 7.25
N ILE A 126 7.04 2.10 8.30
CA ILE A 126 7.19 0.64 8.44
C ILE A 126 5.87 -0.01 8.83
N HIS A 127 5.14 0.55 9.80
CA HIS A 127 3.84 0.02 10.18
C HIS A 127 2.79 0.16 9.08
N ARG A 128 2.89 1.20 8.24
CA ARG A 128 2.07 1.38 7.04
C ARG A 128 2.12 0.16 6.10
N TYR A 129 3.26 -0.52 6.00
CA TYR A 129 3.40 -1.74 5.19
C TYR A 129 3.33 -3.04 6.03
N GLU A 130 2.76 -2.95 7.24
CA GLU A 130 2.62 -4.03 8.22
C GLU A 130 3.97 -4.64 8.64
N GLY A 131 5.04 -3.83 8.63
CA GLY A 131 6.29 -4.18 9.26
C GLY A 131 6.18 -4.07 10.79
N THR A 132 6.90 -4.93 11.49
CA THR A 132 7.03 -4.90 12.95
C THR A 132 8.41 -4.38 13.30
N ILE A 133 8.50 -3.28 14.06
CA ILE A 133 9.78 -2.82 14.60
C ILE A 133 10.15 -3.76 15.75
N ASN A 134 11.30 -4.41 15.63
CA ASN A 134 11.79 -5.32 16.66
C ASN A 134 12.60 -4.59 17.73
N GLN A 135 13.48 -3.68 17.30
CA GLN A 135 14.34 -2.91 18.20
C GLN A 135 14.82 -1.62 17.56
N PHE A 136 15.15 -0.66 18.41
CA PHE A 136 15.91 0.54 18.07
C PHE A 136 17.39 0.28 18.34
N THR A 137 18.27 0.70 17.43
CA THR A 137 19.73 0.51 17.55
C THR A 137 20.47 1.75 18.03
N GLY A 138 19.74 2.81 18.41
CA GLY A 138 20.28 4.09 18.87
C GLY A 138 20.19 5.17 17.78
N ASP A 139 20.83 4.94 16.66
CA ASP A 139 20.85 5.77 15.44
C ASP A 139 19.93 5.24 14.32
N GLY A 140 19.29 4.09 14.58
CA GLY A 140 18.51 3.38 13.59
C GLY A 140 17.51 2.40 14.19
N ILE A 141 17.00 1.52 13.33
CA ILE A 141 16.02 0.51 13.70
C ILE A 141 16.26 -0.80 12.96
N MET A 142 15.78 -1.88 13.58
CA MET A 142 15.57 -3.17 12.92
C MET A 142 14.07 -3.46 12.85
N ALA A 143 13.57 -3.68 11.63
CA ALA A 143 12.21 -4.07 11.37
C ALA A 143 12.12 -5.41 10.64
N LEU A 144 10.99 -6.09 10.85
CA LEU A 144 10.70 -7.41 10.33
C LEU A 144 9.39 -7.40 9.56
N PHE A 145 9.41 -8.08 8.42
CA PHE A 145 8.25 -8.31 7.57
C PHE A 145 8.06 -9.83 7.43
N GLY A 146 6.80 -10.28 7.55
CA GLY A 146 6.47 -11.70 7.57
C GLY A 146 6.63 -12.36 8.94
N ALA A 147 6.93 -11.58 9.98
CA ALA A 147 6.83 -11.98 11.37
C ALA A 147 6.41 -10.80 12.26
N PRO A 148 5.64 -11.06 13.34
CA PRO A 148 5.04 -12.36 13.69
C PRO A 148 3.85 -12.75 12.80
N VAL A 149 3.24 -11.77 12.12
CA VAL A 149 2.22 -12.01 11.10
C VAL A 149 2.90 -12.47 9.81
N ALA A 150 2.54 -13.67 9.35
CA ALA A 150 3.07 -14.23 8.11
C ALA A 150 2.48 -13.53 6.89
N HIS A 151 3.35 -13.11 5.97
CA HIS A 151 2.96 -12.43 4.74
C HIS A 151 3.69 -13.08 3.56
N GLU A 152 2.97 -13.54 2.53
CA GLU A 152 3.59 -14.11 1.32
C GLU A 152 4.41 -13.06 0.53
N ASP A 153 4.04 -11.79 0.66
CA ASP A 153 4.64 -10.63 0.01
C ASP A 153 5.62 -9.86 0.93
N HIS A 154 6.12 -10.48 1.99
CA HIS A 154 6.99 -9.85 3.00
C HIS A 154 8.19 -9.08 2.40
N ALA A 155 8.80 -9.60 1.32
CA ALA A 155 9.95 -8.95 0.67
C ALA A 155 9.54 -7.70 -0.12
N GLN A 156 8.34 -7.69 -0.72
CA GLN A 156 7.81 -6.55 -1.44
C GLN A 156 7.45 -5.43 -0.46
N ARG A 157 6.81 -5.79 0.66
CA ARG A 157 6.47 -4.85 1.75
C ARG A 157 7.70 -4.15 2.31
N ALA A 158 8.76 -4.89 2.57
CA ALA A 158 10.03 -4.31 3.01
C ALA A 158 10.61 -3.32 1.98
N CYS A 159 10.54 -3.65 0.68
CA CYS A 159 11.03 -2.76 -0.39
C CYS A 159 10.17 -1.49 -0.52
N TYR A 160 8.84 -1.60 -0.43
CA TYR A 160 7.95 -0.44 -0.42
C TYR A 160 8.18 0.45 0.80
N ALA A 161 8.30 -0.15 1.99
CA ALA A 161 8.62 0.58 3.22
C ALA A 161 9.95 1.33 3.08
N ALA A 162 11.00 0.66 2.57
CA ALA A 162 12.30 1.29 2.38
C ALA A 162 12.27 2.48 1.42
N LEU A 163 11.57 2.37 0.28
CA LEU A 163 11.40 3.49 -0.66
C LEU A 163 10.60 4.64 -0.05
N SER A 164 9.54 4.32 0.70
CA SER A 164 8.72 5.30 1.41
C SER A 164 9.53 6.05 2.47
N VAL A 165 10.33 5.31 3.26
CA VAL A 165 11.27 5.87 4.23
C VAL A 165 12.28 6.79 3.54
N GLN A 166 12.96 6.36 2.48
CA GLN A 166 13.92 7.21 1.78
C GLN A 166 13.28 8.51 1.28
N LYS A 167 12.06 8.43 0.73
CA LYS A 167 11.34 9.62 0.27
C LYS A 167 11.03 10.58 1.42
N SER A 168 10.44 10.10 2.50
CA SER A 168 10.06 10.93 3.64
C SER A 168 11.29 11.50 4.37
N ILE A 169 12.38 10.74 4.44
CA ILE A 169 13.65 11.20 5.00
C ILE A 169 14.33 12.24 4.12
N LEU A 170 14.21 12.15 2.79
CA LEU A 170 14.73 13.20 1.90
C LEU A 170 14.05 14.55 2.18
N GLU A 171 12.72 14.56 2.27
CA GLU A 171 11.95 15.77 2.60
C GLU A 171 12.29 16.31 4.01
N TYR A 172 12.50 15.41 4.97
CA TYR A 172 12.91 15.77 6.34
C TYR A 172 14.35 16.31 6.40
N GLY A 173 15.27 15.69 5.66
CA GLY A 173 16.66 16.10 5.57
C GLY A 173 16.84 17.44 4.87
N ASP A 174 16.04 17.74 3.84
CA ASP A 174 16.01 19.07 3.21
C ASP A 174 15.60 20.17 4.20
N LYS A 175 14.73 19.86 5.16
CA LYS A 175 14.35 20.79 6.24
C LYS A 175 15.50 20.98 7.22
N ILE A 176 16.09 19.89 7.71
CA ILE A 176 17.26 19.94 8.62
C ILE A 176 18.43 20.69 7.97
N GLY A 177 18.69 20.46 6.68
CA GLY A 177 19.74 21.13 5.94
C GLY A 177 19.54 22.65 5.85
N LYS A 178 18.29 23.12 5.75
CA LYS A 178 17.98 24.56 5.77
C LYS A 178 18.11 25.18 7.16
N ASP A 179 17.66 24.47 8.18
CA ASP A 179 17.58 24.99 9.54
C ASP A 179 18.95 24.94 10.25
N LEU A 180 19.74 23.87 9.99
CA LEU A 180 20.96 23.54 10.74
C LEU A 180 22.20 23.32 9.85
N GLY A 181 22.07 23.33 8.53
CA GLY A 181 23.20 23.14 7.61
C GLY A 181 23.76 21.71 7.56
N ILE A 182 22.97 20.71 7.97
CA ILE A 182 23.38 19.30 8.07
C ILE A 182 22.76 18.47 6.95
N ASP A 183 23.59 17.66 6.28
CA ASP A 183 23.14 16.68 5.29
C ASP A 183 22.62 15.42 5.99
N PHE A 184 21.31 15.39 6.26
CA PHE A 184 20.66 14.28 6.95
C PHE A 184 20.17 13.23 5.95
N LYS A 185 20.85 12.08 5.93
CA LYS A 185 20.56 10.96 5.02
C LYS A 185 20.46 9.65 5.77
N MET A 186 19.86 8.66 5.13
CA MET A 186 19.67 7.34 5.71
C MET A 186 20.20 6.22 4.82
N ARG A 187 20.76 5.19 5.44
CA ARG A 187 21.18 3.95 4.79
C ARG A 187 20.19 2.86 5.14
N ILE A 188 19.82 2.03 4.16
CA ILE A 188 18.89 0.93 4.37
C ILE A 188 19.47 -0.36 3.78
N GLY A 189 19.38 -1.44 4.55
CA GLY A 189 19.81 -2.79 4.16
C GLY A 189 18.69 -3.80 4.34
N ILE A 190 18.42 -4.60 3.31
CA ILE A 190 17.31 -5.57 3.30
C ILE A 190 17.80 -6.97 2.95
N ASN A 191 17.42 -7.95 3.76
CA ASN A 191 17.67 -9.35 3.46
C ASN A 191 16.46 -10.25 3.80
N SER A 192 16.17 -11.19 2.91
CA SER A 192 15.16 -12.22 3.11
C SER A 192 15.81 -13.57 3.40
N GLY A 193 15.33 -14.26 4.43
CA GLY A 193 15.87 -15.56 4.84
C GLY A 193 15.06 -16.19 5.97
N PRO A 194 15.31 -17.47 6.27
CA PRO A 194 14.67 -18.14 7.38
C PRO A 194 15.17 -17.56 8.71
N VAL A 195 14.26 -17.44 9.68
CA VAL A 195 14.52 -17.14 11.08
C VAL A 195 13.74 -18.11 11.96
N VAL A 196 14.30 -18.45 13.12
CA VAL A 196 13.56 -19.18 14.16
C VAL A 196 13.16 -18.16 15.21
N VAL A 197 11.88 -18.21 15.58
CA VAL A 197 11.34 -17.32 16.61
C VAL A 197 11.53 -17.97 17.98
N GLY A 198 12.28 -17.34 18.87
CA GLY A 198 12.45 -17.77 20.25
C GLY A 198 11.35 -17.24 21.17
N ALA A 199 11.23 -17.86 22.35
CA ALA A 199 10.28 -17.43 23.39
C ALA A 199 10.63 -16.03 23.92
N ILE A 200 9.58 -15.26 24.22
CA ILE A 200 9.60 -13.84 24.60
C ILE A 200 9.45 -13.71 26.12
N GLY A 201 10.10 -12.71 26.74
CA GLY A 201 9.64 -12.12 28.01
C GLY A 201 8.23 -11.50 27.91
N ASP A 202 7.79 -10.70 28.89
CA ASP A 202 6.41 -10.14 28.90
C ASP A 202 6.18 -8.95 27.96
N ASP A 203 7.23 -8.42 27.33
CA ASP A 203 7.16 -7.30 26.41
C ASP A 203 7.01 -7.80 24.97
N LEU A 204 6.27 -7.09 24.12
CA LEU A 204 6.04 -7.38 22.68
C LEU A 204 7.31 -7.56 21.80
N ARG A 205 8.52 -7.59 22.39
CA ARG A 205 9.82 -7.83 21.76
C ARG A 205 10.05 -9.32 21.55
N MET A 206 9.97 -9.77 20.31
CA MET A 206 10.31 -11.14 19.96
C MET A 206 11.83 -11.34 19.92
N ASP A 207 12.36 -12.24 20.76
CA ASP A 207 13.73 -12.72 20.62
C ASP A 207 13.80 -13.69 19.45
N TYR A 208 14.07 -13.17 18.26
CA TYR A 208 14.35 -13.99 17.10
C TYR A 208 15.74 -14.59 17.27
N THR A 209 15.79 -15.82 17.78
CA THR A 209 17.00 -16.66 17.78
C THR A 209 17.27 -17.15 16.35
N ALA A 210 17.53 -16.20 15.46
CA ALA A 210 18.05 -16.51 14.15
C ALA A 210 19.36 -17.29 14.35
N MET A 211 19.57 -18.33 13.57
CA MET A 211 20.92 -18.55 13.05
C MET A 211 21.34 -17.19 12.48
N GLY A 212 22.18 -16.42 13.18
CA GLY A 212 22.33 -14.96 13.05
C GLY A 212 22.74 -14.45 11.67
N ASP A 213 22.86 -15.32 10.68
CA ASP A 213 23.25 -15.03 9.32
C ASP A 213 22.25 -14.16 8.54
N THR A 214 20.93 -14.36 8.72
CA THR A 214 19.90 -13.59 7.99
C THR A 214 19.88 -12.13 8.43
N THR A 215 19.84 -11.87 9.74
CA THR A 215 19.86 -10.52 10.34
C THR A 215 21.21 -9.84 10.12
N ASN A 216 22.32 -10.55 10.35
CA ASN A 216 23.66 -10.01 10.12
C ASN A 216 23.89 -9.60 8.67
N LEU A 217 23.34 -10.33 7.69
CA LEU A 217 23.47 -9.93 6.29
C LEU A 217 22.71 -8.63 6.00
N ALA A 218 21.50 -8.43 6.54
CA ALA A 218 20.77 -7.17 6.37
C ALA A 218 21.54 -5.98 6.96
N SER A 219 21.99 -6.09 8.21
CA SER A 219 22.80 -5.04 8.85
C SER A 219 24.09 -4.74 8.09
N ARG A 220 24.77 -5.76 7.55
CA ARG A 220 25.99 -5.54 6.75
C ARG A 220 25.72 -4.87 5.40
N LEU A 221 24.57 -5.14 4.80
CA LEU A 221 24.15 -4.47 3.57
C LEU A 221 23.83 -2.99 3.85
N GLU A 222 23.17 -2.70 4.96
CA GLU A 222 22.92 -1.32 5.43
C GLU A 222 24.26 -0.58 5.60
N ASN A 223 25.19 -1.14 6.38
CA ASN A 223 26.50 -0.53 6.61
C ASN A 223 27.33 -0.30 5.34
N SER A 224 27.10 -1.11 4.30
CA SER A 224 27.76 -0.97 3.00
C SER A 224 27.04 -0.04 2.03
N ALA A 225 25.82 0.41 2.38
CA ALA A 225 25.01 1.27 1.54
C ALA A 225 25.58 2.69 1.51
N THR A 226 25.54 3.30 0.33
CA THR A 226 25.82 4.73 0.22
C THR A 226 24.71 5.54 0.91
N PRO A 227 25.00 6.69 1.54
CA PRO A 227 23.98 7.55 2.13
C PRO A 227 22.84 7.88 1.15
N GLY A 228 21.59 7.67 1.57
CA GLY A 228 20.40 7.86 0.73
C GLY A 228 20.07 6.69 -0.20
N SER A 229 20.75 5.55 -0.08
CA SER A 229 20.49 4.36 -0.90
C SER A 229 19.92 3.18 -0.11
N ILE A 230 19.35 2.22 -0.85
CA ILE A 230 18.77 1.00 -0.31
C ILE A 230 19.50 -0.19 -0.93
N MET A 231 20.21 -0.96 -0.11
CA MET A 231 20.88 -2.18 -0.55
C MET A 231 20.06 -3.43 -0.20
N VAL A 232 19.92 -4.32 -1.18
CA VAL A 232 19.18 -5.57 -1.01
C VAL A 232 20.03 -6.79 -1.33
N SER A 233 19.77 -7.88 -0.61
CA SER A 233 20.42 -9.16 -0.86
C SER A 233 19.87 -9.83 -2.13
N LYS A 234 20.63 -10.80 -2.65
CA LYS A 234 20.16 -11.68 -3.74
C LYS A 234 18.84 -12.41 -3.43
N ASN A 235 18.57 -12.73 -2.17
CA ASN A 235 17.33 -13.42 -1.79
C ASN A 235 16.14 -12.48 -1.91
N THR A 236 16.25 -11.27 -1.36
CA THR A 236 15.22 -10.23 -1.48
C THR A 236 14.98 -9.87 -2.94
N TYR A 237 16.05 -9.66 -3.71
CA TYR A 237 15.95 -9.41 -5.16
C TYR A 237 15.14 -10.52 -5.86
N LYS A 238 15.41 -11.80 -5.61
CA LYS A 238 14.65 -12.89 -6.26
C LYS A 238 13.15 -12.84 -5.96
N LEU A 239 12.78 -12.42 -4.76
CA LEU A 239 11.38 -12.34 -4.31
C LEU A 239 10.68 -11.06 -4.79
N ALA A 240 11.41 -9.98 -5.02
CA ALA A 240 10.85 -8.65 -5.30
C ALA A 240 11.13 -8.10 -6.71
N ARG A 241 12.07 -8.68 -7.49
CA ARG A 241 12.52 -8.17 -8.82
C ARG A 241 11.45 -7.92 -9.87
N GLU A 242 10.24 -8.45 -9.69
CA GLU A 242 9.15 -8.26 -10.64
C GLU A 242 8.36 -6.97 -10.38
N PHE A 243 8.56 -6.35 -9.20
CA PHE A 243 7.80 -5.19 -8.73
C PHE A 243 8.66 -3.92 -8.62
N PHE A 244 9.99 -4.06 -8.67
CA PHE A 244 10.91 -2.94 -8.49
C PHE A 244 12.05 -3.00 -9.51
N GLU A 245 12.60 -1.83 -9.80
CA GLU A 245 13.83 -1.68 -10.56
C GLU A 245 15.02 -1.79 -9.61
N PHE A 246 15.94 -2.69 -9.96
CA PHE A 246 17.16 -2.94 -9.20
C PHE A 246 18.38 -2.72 -10.08
N LYS A 247 19.39 -2.04 -9.53
CA LYS A 247 20.71 -1.94 -10.14
C LYS A 247 21.63 -3.00 -9.55
N LEU A 248 22.27 -3.78 -10.41
CA LEU A 248 23.26 -4.77 -9.98
C LEU A 248 24.50 -4.05 -9.45
N LEU A 249 24.94 -4.43 -8.25
CA LEU A 249 26.17 -3.92 -7.65
C LEU A 249 27.29 -4.96 -7.76
N ASP A 250 28.53 -4.52 -7.52
CA ASP A 250 29.65 -5.44 -7.43
C ASP A 250 29.50 -6.38 -6.22
N ARG A 251 30.16 -7.54 -6.30
CA ARG A 251 30.10 -8.51 -5.20
C ARG A 251 30.82 -7.96 -3.98
N LEU A 252 30.10 -7.88 -2.86
CA LEU A 252 30.62 -7.39 -1.60
C LEU A 252 31.32 -8.48 -0.81
N ARG A 253 32.54 -8.21 -0.36
CA ARG A 253 33.21 -9.03 0.66
C ARG A 253 32.76 -8.56 2.03
N LEU A 254 31.85 -9.32 2.62
CA LEU A 254 31.31 -9.03 3.95
C LEU A 254 32.05 -9.84 5.02
N LYS A 255 32.37 -9.22 6.15
CA LYS A 255 33.06 -9.85 7.28
C LYS A 255 32.37 -11.16 7.67
N GLY A 256 33.09 -12.27 7.84
CA GLY A 256 32.50 -13.56 8.23
C GLY A 256 31.70 -14.28 7.14
N LYS A 257 31.78 -13.85 5.87
CA LYS A 257 31.32 -14.61 4.70
C LYS A 257 32.51 -15.05 3.87
N GLU A 258 32.66 -16.37 3.69
CA GLU A 258 33.75 -16.93 2.87
C GLU A 258 33.66 -16.51 1.40
N LYS A 259 32.43 -16.42 0.86
CA LYS A 259 32.18 -16.06 -0.53
C LYS A 259 31.67 -14.62 -0.65
N PRO A 260 32.14 -13.83 -1.63
CA PRO A 260 31.57 -12.53 -1.93
C PRO A 260 30.06 -12.62 -2.19
N GLN A 261 29.30 -11.74 -1.54
CA GLN A 261 27.85 -11.70 -1.63
C GLN A 261 27.40 -10.81 -2.78
N GLN A 262 26.41 -11.26 -3.55
CA GLN A 262 25.80 -10.44 -4.58
C GLN A 262 24.77 -9.51 -3.94
N ALA A 263 24.93 -8.21 -4.15
CA ALA A 263 24.00 -7.18 -3.72
C ALA A 263 23.39 -6.44 -4.92
N TYR A 264 22.29 -5.75 -4.65
CA TYR A 264 21.58 -4.90 -5.61
C TYR A 264 21.17 -3.62 -4.89
N GLU A 265 21.10 -2.52 -5.63
CA GLU A 265 20.52 -1.27 -5.16
C GLU A 265 19.05 -1.24 -5.61
N LEU A 266 18.13 -1.03 -4.67
CA LEU A 266 16.72 -0.79 -4.96
C LEU A 266 16.55 0.68 -5.37
N VAL A 267 16.15 0.91 -6.62
CA VAL A 267 16.10 2.26 -7.20
C VAL A 267 14.71 2.86 -7.08
N LYS A 268 13.69 2.13 -7.55
CA LYS A 268 12.30 2.60 -7.57
C LYS A 268 11.34 1.45 -7.81
N THR A 269 10.05 1.73 -7.69
CA THR A 269 8.97 0.88 -8.19
C THR A 269 9.07 0.67 -9.69
N SER A 270 8.80 -0.55 -10.14
CA SER A 270 8.79 -0.88 -11.56
C SER A 270 7.53 -0.30 -12.22
N VAL A 271 7.67 0.24 -13.43
CA VAL A 271 6.55 0.69 -14.28
C VAL A 271 5.69 -0.50 -14.74
N ILE A 272 6.20 -1.74 -14.64
CA ILE A 272 5.46 -2.95 -14.96
C ILE A 272 4.61 -3.32 -13.76
N THR A 273 3.36 -2.88 -13.77
CA THR A 273 2.40 -2.96 -12.66
C THR A 273 1.87 -4.38 -12.41
N THR A 274 2.24 -5.39 -13.20
CA THR A 274 1.76 -6.76 -12.98
C THR A 274 2.82 -7.86 -13.18
N ARG A 275 2.83 -8.85 -12.27
CA ARG A 275 3.59 -10.12 -12.35
C ARG A 275 3.40 -10.85 -13.68
N ILE A 276 2.27 -10.62 -14.33
CA ILE A 276 1.89 -11.22 -15.60
C ILE A 276 2.47 -10.51 -16.81
N GLU A 277 2.59 -9.19 -16.80
CA GLU A 277 3.26 -8.46 -17.87
C GLU A 277 4.77 -8.76 -17.87
N ALA A 278 5.38 -8.87 -16.68
CA ALA A 278 6.77 -9.34 -16.53
C ALA A 278 6.96 -10.80 -17.00
N SER A 279 5.95 -11.66 -16.79
CA SER A 279 5.96 -13.05 -17.29
C SER A 279 5.63 -13.15 -18.79
N ALA A 280 4.87 -12.20 -19.34
CA ALA A 280 4.57 -12.09 -20.76
C ALA A 280 5.84 -11.78 -21.56
N ALA A 281 6.68 -10.88 -21.05
CA ALA A 281 7.99 -10.56 -21.63
C ALA A 281 8.93 -11.77 -21.71
N LYS A 282 8.80 -12.73 -20.76
CA LYS A 282 9.52 -14.02 -20.76
C LYS A 282 8.85 -15.10 -21.62
N GLY A 283 7.67 -14.80 -22.18
CA GLY A 283 6.86 -15.66 -23.02
C GLY A 283 6.10 -16.74 -22.23
N PHE A 284 4.78 -16.65 -22.18
CA PHE A 284 3.92 -17.65 -21.55
C PHE A 284 3.81 -18.99 -22.30
N THR A 285 3.55 -20.09 -21.60
CA THR A 285 3.04 -21.33 -22.20
C THR A 285 1.64 -21.10 -22.80
N LYS A 286 1.21 -21.95 -23.75
CA LYS A 286 -0.13 -21.83 -24.35
C LYS A 286 -1.22 -21.80 -23.27
N PHE A 287 -2.28 -21.04 -23.53
CA PHE A 287 -3.43 -20.97 -22.65
C PHE A 287 -4.31 -22.22 -22.82
N VAL A 288 -4.41 -23.05 -21.77
CA VAL A 288 -5.06 -24.36 -21.81
C VAL A 288 -6.18 -24.46 -20.75
N GLY A 289 -7.25 -25.20 -21.06
CA GLY A 289 -8.23 -25.65 -20.06
C GLY A 289 -9.28 -24.63 -19.61
N ARG A 290 -9.32 -23.43 -20.22
CA ARG A 290 -10.19 -22.31 -19.80
C ARG A 290 -11.07 -21.76 -20.93
N LYS A 291 -11.39 -22.59 -21.94
CA LYS A 291 -12.18 -22.19 -23.11
C LYS A 291 -13.57 -21.66 -22.72
N ASN A 292 -14.25 -22.32 -21.78
CA ASN A 292 -15.58 -21.91 -21.33
C ASN A 292 -15.55 -20.57 -20.58
N SER A 293 -14.56 -20.38 -19.69
CA SER A 293 -14.36 -19.11 -18.97
C SER A 293 -14.09 -17.95 -19.93
N MET A 294 -13.26 -18.17 -20.95
CA MET A 294 -13.03 -17.18 -22.01
C MET A 294 -14.27 -16.93 -22.86
N ALA A 295 -15.05 -17.96 -23.19
CA ALA A 295 -16.29 -17.81 -23.95
C ALA A 295 -17.30 -16.94 -23.20
N ALA A 296 -17.47 -17.15 -21.88
CA ALA A 296 -18.36 -16.33 -21.05
C ALA A 296 -17.90 -14.86 -20.97
N LEU A 297 -16.58 -14.60 -20.85
CA LEU A 297 -16.05 -13.24 -20.89
C LEU A 297 -16.28 -12.56 -22.26
N ASN A 298 -16.08 -13.29 -23.35
CA ASN A 298 -16.33 -12.78 -24.69
C ASN A 298 -17.82 -12.52 -24.94
N GLU A 299 -18.71 -13.35 -24.40
CA GLU A 299 -20.16 -13.11 -24.48
C GLU A 299 -20.56 -11.84 -23.72
N ALA A 300 -20.03 -11.64 -22.51
CA ALA A 300 -20.24 -10.41 -21.75
C ALA A 300 -19.71 -9.19 -22.50
N LEU A 301 -18.53 -9.29 -23.11
CA LEU A 301 -17.96 -8.22 -23.93
C LEU A 301 -18.85 -7.91 -25.15
N ASN A 302 -19.40 -8.92 -25.82
CA ASN A 302 -20.31 -8.69 -26.95
C ASN A 302 -21.57 -7.92 -26.53
N LYS A 303 -22.16 -8.25 -25.37
CA LYS A 303 -23.30 -7.48 -24.82
C LYS A 303 -22.93 -6.02 -24.55
N VAL A 304 -21.73 -5.79 -24.04
CA VAL A 304 -21.18 -4.45 -23.79
C VAL A 304 -20.97 -3.66 -25.08
N THR A 305 -20.47 -4.29 -26.14
CA THR A 305 -20.35 -3.63 -27.46
C THR A 305 -21.70 -3.27 -28.09
N LEU A 306 -22.78 -3.93 -27.65
CA LEU A 306 -24.17 -3.61 -28.02
C LEU A 306 -24.81 -2.57 -27.08
N GLY A 307 -24.05 -2.01 -26.14
CA GLY A 307 -24.51 -0.98 -25.20
C GLY A 307 -25.15 -1.51 -23.91
N SER A 308 -25.15 -2.82 -23.68
CA SER A 308 -25.64 -3.42 -22.43
C SER A 308 -24.48 -3.70 -21.49
N GLY A 309 -24.34 -2.89 -20.46
CA GLY A 309 -23.24 -3.02 -19.51
C GLY A 309 -23.31 -4.34 -18.73
N GLN A 310 -22.15 -4.87 -18.39
CA GLN A 310 -22.03 -6.18 -17.73
C GLN A 310 -21.04 -6.10 -16.58
N VAL A 311 -21.34 -6.82 -15.50
CA VAL A 311 -20.41 -7.04 -14.39
C VAL A 311 -20.06 -8.51 -14.34
N VAL A 312 -18.77 -8.84 -14.36
CA VAL A 312 -18.29 -10.22 -14.32
C VAL A 312 -17.38 -10.44 -13.12
N GLY A 313 -17.81 -11.27 -12.18
CA GLY A 313 -16.98 -11.73 -11.07
C GLY A 313 -16.17 -12.96 -11.45
N VAL A 314 -14.84 -12.85 -11.47
CA VAL A 314 -13.93 -13.97 -11.70
C VAL A 314 -13.40 -14.47 -10.36
N VAL A 315 -13.85 -15.65 -9.95
CA VAL A 315 -13.65 -16.18 -8.59
C VAL A 315 -12.74 -17.39 -8.61
N GLY A 316 -11.76 -17.43 -7.73
CA GLY A 316 -10.94 -18.62 -7.54
C GLY A 316 -9.78 -18.40 -6.58
N GLU A 317 -9.12 -19.48 -6.19
CA GLU A 317 -8.00 -19.44 -5.24
C GLU A 317 -6.79 -18.67 -5.76
N ALA A 318 -5.83 -18.38 -4.87
CA ALA A 318 -4.54 -17.85 -5.28
C ALA A 318 -3.85 -18.79 -6.29
N GLY A 319 -3.22 -18.23 -7.33
CA GLY A 319 -2.46 -19.01 -8.30
C GLY A 319 -3.27 -19.81 -9.35
N VAL A 320 -4.61 -19.85 -9.29
CA VAL A 320 -5.43 -20.61 -10.27
C VAL A 320 -5.45 -20.02 -11.68
N GLY A 321 -4.86 -18.84 -11.88
CA GLY A 321 -4.73 -18.18 -13.18
C GLY A 321 -5.80 -17.14 -13.51
N LYS A 322 -6.41 -16.49 -12.49
CA LYS A 322 -7.35 -15.37 -12.68
C LYS A 322 -6.74 -14.26 -13.55
N SER A 323 -5.60 -13.72 -13.15
CA SER A 323 -4.93 -12.66 -13.90
C SER A 323 -4.43 -13.15 -15.27
N ARG A 324 -4.11 -14.46 -15.43
CA ARG A 324 -3.75 -15.04 -16.74
C ARG A 324 -4.94 -15.04 -17.70
N LEU A 325 -6.15 -15.28 -17.20
CA LEU A 325 -7.39 -15.19 -17.98
C LEU A 325 -7.60 -13.75 -18.50
N ILE A 326 -7.43 -12.76 -17.63
CA ILE A 326 -7.56 -11.34 -18.01
C ILE A 326 -6.51 -10.91 -19.01
N PHE A 327 -5.26 -11.38 -18.86
CA PHE A 327 -4.22 -11.14 -19.85
C PHE A 327 -4.58 -11.66 -21.24
N GLU A 328 -5.12 -12.87 -21.33
CA GLU A 328 -5.55 -13.44 -22.60
C GLU A 328 -6.77 -12.70 -23.18
N LEU A 329 -7.70 -12.24 -22.33
CA LEU A 329 -8.78 -11.34 -22.75
C LEU A 329 -8.22 -10.04 -23.32
N ARG A 330 -7.32 -9.36 -22.60
CA ARG A 330 -6.67 -8.11 -23.05
C ARG A 330 -6.00 -8.30 -24.42
N ARG A 331 -5.35 -9.45 -24.63
CA ARG A 331 -4.74 -9.80 -25.92
C ARG A 331 -5.78 -10.05 -27.02
N SER A 332 -6.88 -10.73 -26.73
CA SER A 332 -7.93 -10.96 -27.73
C SER A 332 -8.68 -9.69 -28.11
N VAL A 333 -8.84 -8.75 -27.18
CA VAL A 333 -9.53 -7.47 -27.44
C VAL A 333 -8.66 -6.41 -28.10
N GLN A 334 -7.34 -6.58 -28.24
CA GLN A 334 -6.50 -5.65 -29.04
C GLN A 334 -6.98 -5.51 -30.50
N LYS A 335 -7.75 -6.48 -30.99
CA LYS A 335 -8.38 -6.44 -32.33
C LYS A 335 -9.71 -5.68 -32.36
N VAL A 336 -10.28 -5.38 -31.20
CA VAL A 336 -11.54 -4.66 -31.01
C VAL A 336 -11.20 -3.27 -30.46
N LYS A 337 -11.84 -2.21 -30.94
CA LYS A 337 -11.65 -0.85 -30.39
C LYS A 337 -12.34 -0.76 -29.01
N CYS A 338 -11.69 -1.28 -27.98
CA CYS A 338 -12.10 -1.14 -26.59
C CYS A 338 -11.01 -0.43 -25.80
N TYR A 339 -11.40 0.44 -24.87
CA TYR A 339 -10.46 1.03 -23.93
C TYR A 339 -10.36 0.14 -22.69
N PHE A 340 -9.14 -0.19 -22.25
CA PHE A 340 -8.90 -1.14 -21.17
C PHE A 340 -8.15 -0.44 -20.03
N LEU A 341 -8.72 -0.46 -18.83
CA LEU A 341 -8.11 0.08 -17.61
C LEU A 341 -8.15 -0.97 -16.50
N GLU A 342 -7.13 -0.95 -15.65
CA GLU A 342 -6.95 -1.92 -14.59
C GLU A 342 -6.55 -1.19 -13.31
N GLY A 343 -7.15 -1.60 -12.19
CA GLY A 343 -6.80 -1.15 -10.84
C GLY A 343 -6.61 -2.33 -9.92
N LYS A 344 -5.73 -2.20 -8.92
CA LYS A 344 -5.39 -3.32 -8.03
C LYS A 344 -5.65 -2.97 -6.58
N CYS A 345 -6.27 -3.91 -5.87
CA CYS A 345 -6.25 -3.89 -4.42
C CYS A 345 -4.92 -4.47 -3.95
N LEU A 346 -4.19 -3.73 -3.12
CA LEU A 346 -3.00 -4.25 -2.46
C LEU A 346 -3.39 -4.79 -1.09
N HIS A 347 -2.65 -5.79 -0.60
CA HIS A 347 -2.92 -6.45 0.67
C HIS A 347 -2.85 -5.49 1.89
N TYR A 348 -2.22 -4.32 1.72
CA TYR A 348 -2.16 -3.20 2.66
C TYR A 348 -3.01 -1.98 2.24
N GLY A 349 -3.82 -2.11 1.18
CA GLY A 349 -4.71 -1.06 0.68
C GLY A 349 -5.87 -0.72 1.63
N SER A 350 -6.12 -1.52 2.67
CA SER A 350 -7.17 -1.22 3.67
C SER A 350 -6.90 0.07 4.46
N THR A 351 -5.66 0.56 4.51
CA THR A 351 -5.30 1.88 5.04
C THR A 351 -5.27 3.00 3.97
N PHE A 352 -5.26 2.65 2.68
CA PHE A 352 -5.27 3.59 1.55
C PHE A 352 -6.62 3.55 0.84
N ALA A 353 -7.52 4.47 1.20
CA ALA A 353 -8.79 4.61 0.53
C ALA A 353 -8.59 4.83 -0.99
N TYR A 354 -9.42 4.17 -1.81
CA TYR A 354 -9.48 4.38 -3.26
C TYR A 354 -8.30 3.86 -4.08
N LEU A 355 -7.45 3.00 -3.54
CA LEU A 355 -6.27 2.50 -4.28
C LEU A 355 -6.57 1.95 -5.69
N PRO A 356 -7.51 1.01 -5.89
CA PRO A 356 -7.82 0.52 -7.25
C PRO A 356 -8.40 1.62 -8.15
N VAL A 357 -9.11 2.58 -7.58
CA VAL A 357 -9.68 3.73 -8.30
C VAL A 357 -8.58 4.68 -8.76
N LEU A 358 -7.57 4.92 -7.91
CA LEU A 358 -6.40 5.73 -8.22
C LEU A 358 -5.59 5.13 -9.38
N ASP A 359 -5.37 3.82 -9.40
CA ASP A 359 -4.67 3.14 -10.51
C ASP A 359 -5.41 3.34 -11.83
N ILE A 360 -6.74 3.17 -11.82
CA ILE A 360 -7.60 3.37 -13.00
C ILE A 360 -7.49 4.82 -13.49
N LEU A 361 -7.58 5.80 -12.59
CA LEU A 361 -7.51 7.22 -12.96
C LEU A 361 -6.12 7.63 -13.45
N LYS A 362 -5.04 7.18 -12.78
CA LYS A 362 -3.67 7.44 -13.23
C LYS A 362 -3.43 6.90 -14.63
N SER A 363 -3.89 5.69 -14.91
CA SER A 363 -3.83 5.08 -16.25
C SER A 363 -4.67 5.85 -17.27
N TYR A 364 -5.88 6.26 -16.90
CA TYR A 364 -6.79 7.02 -17.78
C TYR A 364 -6.23 8.39 -18.18
N PHE A 365 -5.62 9.10 -17.22
CA PHE A 365 -5.02 10.43 -17.43
C PHE A 365 -3.56 10.39 -17.90
N ASP A 366 -2.98 9.20 -18.13
CA ASP A 366 -1.56 9.01 -18.46
C ASP A 366 -0.61 9.71 -17.45
N ILE A 367 -0.93 9.61 -16.17
CA ILE A 367 -0.13 10.15 -15.06
C ILE A 367 1.02 9.19 -14.78
N LYS A 368 2.25 9.71 -14.85
CA LYS A 368 3.47 8.94 -14.60
C LYS A 368 4.01 9.25 -13.22
N GLU A 369 4.75 8.30 -12.67
CA GLU A 369 5.44 8.48 -11.40
C GLU A 369 6.49 9.58 -11.52
N GLY A 370 6.42 10.58 -10.63
CA GLY A 370 7.29 11.75 -10.64
C GLY A 370 6.82 12.91 -11.53
N ASP A 371 5.66 12.82 -12.18
CA ASP A 371 5.09 13.97 -12.90
C ASP A 371 4.85 15.13 -11.91
N PRO A 372 5.26 16.37 -12.25
CA PRO A 372 4.97 17.53 -11.41
C PRO A 372 3.47 17.82 -11.40
N GLU A 373 2.97 18.37 -10.29
CA GLU A 373 1.52 18.65 -10.11
C GLU A 373 0.92 19.47 -11.25
N THR A 374 1.65 20.45 -11.79
CA THR A 374 1.22 21.28 -12.92
C THR A 374 0.96 20.47 -14.18
N LEU A 375 1.83 19.50 -14.49
CA LEU A 375 1.69 18.60 -15.63
C LEU A 375 0.52 17.64 -15.43
N ILE A 376 0.33 17.14 -14.20
CA ILE A 376 -0.79 16.25 -13.87
C ILE A 376 -2.13 16.99 -14.09
N LYS A 377 -2.27 18.20 -13.54
CA LYS A 377 -3.46 19.05 -13.71
C LYS A 377 -3.74 19.34 -15.19
N GLN A 378 -2.69 19.65 -15.97
CA GLN A 378 -2.82 19.88 -17.41
C GLN A 378 -3.34 18.64 -18.14
N LYS A 379 -2.73 17.47 -17.93
CA LYS A 379 -3.18 16.21 -18.54
C LYS A 379 -4.63 15.90 -18.23
N MET A 380 -5.04 16.09 -16.98
CA MET A 380 -6.43 15.89 -16.55
C MET A 380 -7.39 16.83 -17.28
N ASN A 381 -7.07 18.13 -17.31
CA ASN A 381 -7.91 19.13 -17.97
C ASN A 381 -8.03 18.87 -19.47
N ASP A 382 -6.91 18.63 -20.16
CA ASP A 382 -6.88 18.39 -21.60
C ASP A 382 -7.69 17.13 -21.95
N LYS A 383 -7.53 16.05 -21.18
CA LYS A 383 -8.27 14.80 -21.38
C LYS A 383 -9.78 14.98 -21.16
N ILE A 384 -10.18 15.70 -20.12
CA ILE A 384 -11.59 15.97 -19.83
C ILE A 384 -12.22 16.86 -20.91
N LEU A 385 -11.54 17.93 -21.34
CA LEU A 385 -12.02 18.79 -22.43
C LEU A 385 -12.18 18.02 -23.74
N GLN A 386 -11.24 17.14 -24.05
CA GLN A 386 -11.33 16.25 -25.22
C GLN A 386 -12.50 15.27 -25.10
N LEU A 387 -12.85 14.83 -23.89
CA LEU A 387 -13.98 13.95 -23.64
C LEU A 387 -15.32 14.72 -23.75
N ASP A 388 -15.56 15.65 -22.84
CA ASP A 388 -16.74 16.49 -22.74
C ASP A 388 -16.50 17.68 -21.80
N GLY A 389 -16.69 18.91 -22.29
CA GLY A 389 -16.54 20.14 -21.49
C GLY A 389 -17.49 20.22 -20.28
N ASN A 390 -18.61 19.50 -20.27
CA ASN A 390 -19.54 19.47 -19.14
C ASN A 390 -18.95 18.73 -17.92
N LEU A 391 -17.89 17.94 -18.11
CA LEU A 391 -17.20 17.21 -17.04
C LEU A 391 -16.13 18.04 -16.33
N GLN A 392 -16.00 19.33 -16.63
CA GLN A 392 -15.03 20.22 -15.99
C GLN A 392 -15.13 20.22 -14.46
N ASN A 393 -16.36 20.18 -13.92
CA ASN A 393 -16.59 20.12 -12.47
C ASN A 393 -16.06 18.83 -11.82
N SER A 394 -15.79 17.77 -12.61
CA SER A 394 -15.21 16.52 -12.13
C SER A 394 -13.70 16.63 -11.86
N LEU A 395 -13.03 17.71 -12.28
CA LEU A 395 -11.60 17.91 -12.02
C LEU A 395 -11.28 18.03 -10.53
N PHE A 396 -12.07 18.78 -9.75
CA PHE A 396 -11.78 18.99 -8.33
C PHE A 396 -11.86 17.72 -7.49
N PRO A 397 -12.89 16.86 -7.65
CA PRO A 397 -12.91 15.55 -6.99
C PRO A 397 -11.69 14.68 -7.34
N PHE A 398 -11.25 14.67 -8.60
CA PHE A 398 -10.07 13.88 -9.00
C PHE A 398 -8.77 14.46 -8.46
N GLN A 399 -8.63 15.79 -8.41
CA GLN A 399 -7.47 16.45 -7.80
C GLN A 399 -7.38 16.10 -6.31
N GLN A 400 -8.48 16.18 -5.57
CA GLN A 400 -8.54 15.76 -4.17
C GLN A 400 -8.15 14.30 -4.00
N LEU A 401 -8.66 13.42 -4.87
CA LEU A 401 -8.39 11.99 -4.81
C LEU A 401 -6.90 11.68 -5.05
N LEU A 402 -6.27 12.37 -5.99
CA LEU A 402 -4.85 12.27 -6.32
C LEU A 402 -3.93 13.05 -5.37
N SER A 403 -4.46 13.61 -4.29
CA SER A 403 -3.73 14.46 -3.32
C SER A 403 -3.05 15.69 -3.96
N LEU A 404 -3.67 16.27 -4.99
CA LEU A 404 -3.23 17.52 -5.63
C LEU A 404 -3.91 18.72 -4.98
N LYS A 405 -3.33 19.93 -5.10
CA LYS A 405 -3.94 21.14 -4.58
C LYS A 405 -5.22 21.48 -5.34
N VAL A 406 -6.35 21.52 -4.65
CA VAL A 406 -7.62 21.99 -5.20
C VAL A 406 -7.72 23.49 -5.01
N GLU A 407 -7.82 24.25 -6.11
CA GLU A 407 -7.89 25.72 -6.09
C GLU A 407 -9.31 26.25 -5.88
N ASP A 408 -10.34 25.42 -6.07
CA ASP A 408 -11.73 25.81 -5.91
C ASP A 408 -12.14 25.89 -4.43
N GLU A 409 -12.44 27.11 -3.97
CA GLU A 409 -12.85 27.37 -2.58
C GLU A 409 -14.19 26.70 -2.25
N SER A 410 -15.12 26.64 -3.20
CA SER A 410 -16.45 26.07 -2.98
C SER A 410 -16.37 24.56 -2.67
N PHE A 411 -15.51 23.83 -3.40
CA PHE A 411 -15.23 22.42 -3.17
C PHE A 411 -14.48 22.22 -1.86
N ASN A 412 -13.49 23.07 -1.55
CA ASN A 412 -12.73 22.98 -0.32
C ASN A 412 -13.59 23.15 0.95
N GLN A 413 -14.62 24.00 0.89
CA GLN A 413 -15.57 24.23 1.98
C GLN A 413 -16.62 23.13 2.15
N LEU A 414 -16.73 22.18 1.21
CA LEU A 414 -17.68 21.07 1.34
C LEU A 414 -17.36 20.18 2.54
N GLU A 415 -18.42 19.74 3.22
CA GLU A 415 -18.34 18.71 4.25
C GLU A 415 -17.75 17.40 3.69
N PRO A 416 -17.04 16.60 4.50
CA PRO A 416 -16.39 15.36 4.05
C PRO A 416 -17.33 14.40 3.32
N GLN A 417 -18.58 14.29 3.77
CA GLN A 417 -19.58 13.43 3.16
C GLN A 417 -19.97 13.91 1.74
N LYS A 418 -20.16 15.22 1.55
CA LYS A 418 -20.44 15.80 0.23
C LYS A 418 -19.24 15.66 -0.71
N LYS A 419 -18.01 15.84 -0.22
CA LYS A 419 -16.78 15.61 -1.02
C LYS A 419 -16.73 14.18 -1.54
N LYS A 420 -17.05 13.21 -0.69
CA LYS A 420 -17.14 11.80 -1.08
C LYS A 420 -18.20 11.56 -2.16
N GLU A 421 -19.40 12.11 -2.01
CA GLU A 421 -20.46 12.02 -3.02
C GLU A 421 -20.01 12.61 -4.36
N ARG A 422 -19.35 13.77 -4.35
CA ARG A 422 -18.77 14.37 -5.55
C ARG A 422 -17.72 13.50 -6.24
N ILE A 423 -16.90 12.77 -5.47
CA ILE A 423 -15.93 11.80 -6.03
C ILE A 423 -16.67 10.66 -6.74
N PHE A 424 -17.75 10.15 -6.14
CA PHE A 424 -18.54 9.05 -6.70
C PHE A 424 -19.23 9.49 -8.00
N GLU A 425 -19.84 10.68 -8.00
CA GLU A 425 -20.46 11.30 -9.17
C GLU A 425 -19.43 11.54 -10.28
N ALA A 426 -18.29 12.13 -9.96
CA ALA A 426 -17.23 12.41 -10.93
C ALA A 426 -16.72 11.13 -11.60
N PHE A 427 -16.47 10.08 -10.82
CA PHE A 427 -16.04 8.78 -11.34
C PHE A 427 -17.09 8.16 -12.26
N ARG A 428 -18.37 8.16 -11.84
CA ARG A 428 -19.49 7.70 -12.65
C ARG A 428 -19.57 8.46 -13.97
N ASP A 429 -19.64 9.79 -13.90
CA ASP A 429 -19.88 10.65 -15.06
C ASP A 429 -18.75 10.54 -16.07
N LEU A 430 -17.50 10.45 -15.60
CA LEU A 430 -16.34 10.24 -16.45
C LEU A 430 -16.45 8.94 -17.26
N PHE A 431 -16.63 7.80 -16.60
CA PHE A 431 -16.59 6.50 -17.27
C PHE A 431 -17.87 6.19 -18.04
N VAL A 432 -19.04 6.64 -17.57
CA VAL A 432 -20.28 6.57 -18.35
C VAL A 432 -20.14 7.39 -19.63
N ARG A 433 -19.59 8.60 -19.56
CA ARG A 433 -19.37 9.43 -20.75
C ARG A 433 -18.31 8.84 -21.70
N GLU A 434 -17.22 8.31 -21.16
CA GLU A 434 -16.21 7.60 -21.96
C GLU A 434 -16.83 6.40 -22.70
N SER A 435 -17.70 5.65 -22.02
CA SER A 435 -18.39 4.49 -22.61
C SER A 435 -19.27 4.83 -23.82
N GLN A 436 -19.76 6.07 -23.90
CA GLN A 436 -20.54 6.54 -25.06
C GLN A 436 -19.67 6.80 -26.29
N LYS A 437 -18.36 7.06 -26.12
CA LYS A 437 -17.41 7.19 -27.23
C LYS A 437 -16.88 5.85 -27.70
N GLN A 438 -16.59 4.95 -26.76
CA GLN A 438 -16.03 3.64 -27.04
C GLN A 438 -16.34 2.66 -25.90
N PRO A 439 -16.50 1.35 -26.20
CA PRO A 439 -16.65 0.34 -25.16
C PRO A 439 -15.45 0.33 -24.19
N LEU A 440 -15.75 0.26 -22.90
CA LEU A 440 -14.77 0.31 -21.83
C LEU A 440 -14.71 -1.04 -21.10
N ILE A 441 -13.50 -1.51 -20.82
CA ILE A 441 -13.25 -2.66 -19.95
C ILE A 441 -12.51 -2.13 -18.72
N LEU A 442 -13.15 -2.23 -17.56
CA LEU A 442 -12.58 -1.89 -16.27
C LEU A 442 -12.30 -3.19 -15.51
N VAL A 443 -11.06 -3.38 -15.09
CA VAL A 443 -10.68 -4.55 -14.28
C VAL A 443 -10.26 -4.09 -12.90
N VAL A 444 -10.83 -4.70 -11.86
CA VAL A 444 -10.36 -4.54 -10.49
C VAL A 444 -9.85 -5.88 -10.00
N GLU A 445 -8.55 -5.93 -9.66
CA GLU A 445 -7.91 -7.14 -9.15
C GLU A 445 -7.95 -7.21 -7.63
N ASP A 446 -8.01 -8.45 -7.12
CA ASP A 446 -7.87 -8.80 -5.72
C ASP A 446 -8.86 -8.11 -4.75
N LEU A 447 -10.15 -8.03 -5.10
CA LEU A 447 -11.18 -7.35 -4.29
C LEU A 447 -11.32 -7.89 -2.85
N HIS A 448 -10.81 -9.08 -2.55
CA HIS A 448 -10.78 -9.59 -1.18
C HIS A 448 -9.93 -8.73 -0.23
N TRP A 449 -9.11 -7.82 -0.76
CA TRP A 449 -8.37 -6.79 -0.02
C TRP A 449 -8.91 -5.37 -0.20
N ILE A 450 -10.09 -5.20 -0.80
CA ILE A 450 -10.66 -3.88 -1.07
C ILE A 450 -10.95 -3.12 0.23
N ASP A 451 -10.68 -1.81 0.26
CA ASP A 451 -11.11 -0.95 1.36
C ASP A 451 -12.61 -0.63 1.27
N ARG A 452 -13.23 -0.32 2.42
CA ARG A 452 -14.68 -0.07 2.51
C ARG A 452 -15.14 1.07 1.61
N THR A 453 -14.32 2.08 1.39
CA THR A 453 -14.71 3.26 0.62
C THR A 453 -14.64 2.99 -0.88
N SER A 454 -13.60 2.27 -1.34
CA SER A 454 -13.54 1.75 -2.71
C SER A 454 -14.70 0.80 -3.00
N GLU A 455 -15.04 -0.10 -2.07
CA GLU A 455 -16.16 -1.03 -2.24
C GLU A 455 -17.48 -0.29 -2.44
N GLN A 456 -17.74 0.75 -1.63
CA GLN A 456 -18.92 1.59 -1.78
C GLN A 456 -18.96 2.34 -3.11
N LEU A 457 -17.81 2.81 -3.60
CA LEU A 457 -17.73 3.46 -4.91
C LEU A 457 -18.04 2.49 -6.04
N ILE A 458 -17.48 1.27 -5.99
CA ILE A 458 -17.74 0.22 -6.98
C ILE A 458 -19.21 -0.18 -6.95
N ASP A 459 -19.81 -0.39 -5.78
CA ASP A 459 -21.24 -0.71 -5.65
C ASP A 459 -22.13 0.40 -6.21
N TYR A 460 -21.84 1.65 -5.86
CA TYR A 460 -22.51 2.82 -6.42
C TYR A 460 -22.41 2.84 -7.95
N PHE A 461 -21.21 2.65 -8.49
CA PHE A 461 -20.93 2.68 -9.92
C PHE A 461 -21.64 1.55 -10.68
N ILE A 462 -21.68 0.34 -10.11
CA ILE A 462 -22.41 -0.82 -10.65
C ILE A 462 -23.88 -0.48 -10.91
N GLY A 463 -24.50 0.34 -10.05
CA GLY A 463 -25.87 0.79 -10.22
C GLY A 463 -26.16 1.50 -11.54
N TRP A 464 -25.14 2.07 -12.20
CA TRP A 464 -25.26 2.84 -13.44
C TRP A 464 -24.83 2.07 -14.69
N LEU A 465 -24.35 0.83 -14.54
CA LEU A 465 -23.73 0.11 -15.65
C LEU A 465 -24.73 -0.43 -16.67
N ALA A 466 -25.96 -0.76 -16.26
CA ALA A 466 -26.91 -1.49 -17.09
C ALA A 466 -27.11 -0.92 -18.52
N ASN A 467 -27.05 0.41 -18.66
CA ASN A 467 -27.25 1.13 -19.92
C ASN A 467 -25.97 1.81 -20.45
N SER A 468 -24.81 1.31 -20.07
CA SER A 468 -23.50 1.84 -20.48
C SER A 468 -22.71 0.78 -21.24
N ALA A 469 -21.86 1.19 -22.18
CA ALA A 469 -20.96 0.26 -22.87
C ALA A 469 -19.72 -0.05 -22.01
N ILE A 470 -19.95 -0.56 -20.78
CA ILE A 470 -18.90 -0.86 -19.80
C ILE A 470 -18.96 -2.33 -19.39
N LEU A 471 -17.81 -3.00 -19.48
CA LEU A 471 -17.55 -4.31 -18.89
C LEU A 471 -16.73 -4.12 -17.62
N LEU A 472 -17.33 -4.31 -16.46
CA LEU A 472 -16.62 -4.30 -15.17
C LEU A 472 -16.26 -5.74 -14.77
N ILE A 473 -14.97 -6.04 -14.69
CA ILE A 473 -14.46 -7.37 -14.31
C ILE A 473 -13.84 -7.28 -12.92
N LEU A 474 -14.32 -8.11 -12.01
CA LEU A 474 -13.94 -8.10 -10.60
C LEU A 474 -13.29 -9.43 -10.22
N LEU A 475 -12.02 -9.43 -9.85
CA LEU A 475 -11.28 -10.65 -9.50
C LEU A 475 -11.21 -10.80 -7.98
N TYR A 476 -11.66 -11.95 -7.45
CA TYR A 476 -11.68 -12.16 -6.01
C TYR A 476 -11.56 -13.63 -5.60
N ARG A 477 -11.29 -13.86 -4.30
CA ARG A 477 -11.23 -15.19 -3.69
C ARG A 477 -12.63 -15.64 -3.24
N PRO A 478 -12.93 -16.94 -3.17
CA PRO A 478 -14.26 -17.43 -2.77
C PRO A 478 -14.78 -16.89 -1.43
N GLU A 479 -13.87 -16.51 -0.52
CA GLU A 479 -14.16 -15.93 0.79
C GLU A 479 -14.85 -14.55 0.72
N TYR A 480 -14.62 -13.78 -0.35
CA TYR A 480 -15.22 -12.46 -0.52
C TYR A 480 -16.64 -12.59 -1.10
N THR A 481 -17.61 -11.97 -0.42
CA THR A 481 -19.02 -11.99 -0.82
C THR A 481 -19.44 -10.60 -1.33
N PRO A 482 -19.54 -10.41 -2.66
CA PRO A 482 -19.93 -9.11 -3.21
C PRO A 482 -21.39 -8.77 -2.92
N GLN A 483 -21.67 -7.50 -2.59
CA GLN A 483 -23.02 -7.02 -2.29
C GLN A 483 -23.94 -6.96 -3.52
N TRP A 484 -23.36 -6.82 -4.70
CA TRP A 484 -24.07 -6.75 -5.99
C TRP A 484 -24.37 -8.14 -6.61
N GLY A 485 -24.25 -9.23 -5.85
CA GLY A 485 -24.48 -10.59 -6.34
C GLY A 485 -25.90 -10.85 -6.86
N SER A 486 -26.88 -10.02 -6.49
CA SER A 486 -28.30 -10.14 -6.88
C SER A 486 -28.68 -9.35 -8.14
N LYS A 487 -27.76 -8.56 -8.72
CA LYS A 487 -28.04 -7.75 -9.92
C LYS A 487 -28.18 -8.64 -11.17
N SER A 488 -29.14 -8.34 -12.04
CA SER A 488 -29.44 -9.15 -13.23
C SER A 488 -28.33 -9.15 -14.30
N TYR A 489 -27.46 -8.15 -14.30
CA TYR A 489 -26.32 -7.99 -15.20
C TYR A 489 -24.99 -8.41 -14.55
N TYR A 490 -25.05 -9.12 -13.41
CA TYR A 490 -23.91 -9.72 -12.75
C TYR A 490 -23.77 -11.21 -13.11
N ASN A 491 -22.60 -11.61 -13.63
CA ASN A 491 -22.28 -12.99 -13.95
C ASN A 491 -21.02 -13.46 -13.20
N LYS A 492 -21.07 -14.66 -12.62
CA LYS A 492 -19.95 -15.24 -11.88
C LYS A 492 -19.27 -16.35 -12.68
N ILE A 493 -17.95 -16.24 -12.86
CA ILE A 493 -17.09 -17.24 -13.49
C ILE A 493 -16.20 -17.86 -12.42
N GLY A 494 -16.46 -19.12 -12.07
CA GLY A 494 -15.63 -19.89 -11.15
C GLY A 494 -14.39 -20.49 -11.85
N LEU A 495 -13.22 -20.28 -11.26
CA LEU A 495 -11.95 -20.87 -11.68
C LEU A 495 -11.47 -21.88 -10.64
N GLY A 496 -11.70 -23.17 -10.90
CA GLY A 496 -11.07 -24.26 -10.15
C GLY A 496 -9.65 -24.58 -10.65
N HIS A 497 -8.95 -25.53 -10.03
CA HIS A 497 -7.70 -26.06 -10.57
C HIS A 497 -7.89 -26.61 -11.99
N LEU A 498 -6.82 -26.57 -12.80
CA LEU A 498 -6.85 -27.17 -14.14
C LEU A 498 -7.14 -28.67 -14.02
N THR A 499 -7.98 -29.19 -14.91
CA THR A 499 -8.23 -30.63 -14.99
C THR A 499 -6.94 -31.38 -15.29
N HIS A 500 -6.84 -32.65 -14.89
CA HIS A 500 -5.65 -33.49 -15.10
C HIS A 500 -5.18 -33.49 -16.57
N LYS A 501 -6.11 -33.50 -17.52
CA LYS A 501 -5.84 -33.38 -18.97
C LYS A 501 -5.22 -32.03 -19.36
N SER A 502 -5.72 -30.93 -18.79
CA SER A 502 -5.19 -29.58 -19.05
C SER A 502 -3.86 -29.34 -18.35
N GLY A 503 -3.67 -29.92 -17.16
CA GLY A 503 -2.41 -29.86 -16.40
C GLY A 503 -1.27 -30.59 -17.10
N THR A 504 -1.54 -31.78 -17.64
CA THR A 504 -0.54 -32.54 -18.42
C THR A 504 -0.14 -31.83 -19.72
N GLU A 505 -1.08 -31.17 -20.40
CA GLU A 505 -0.79 -30.34 -21.58
C GLU A 505 0.07 -29.11 -21.23
N LEU A 506 -0.20 -28.45 -20.10
CA LEU A 506 0.61 -27.34 -19.61
C LEU A 506 2.04 -27.76 -19.23
N ILE A 507 2.20 -28.94 -18.61
CA ILE A 507 3.53 -29.50 -18.27
C ILE A 507 4.32 -29.87 -19.53
N LYS A 508 3.66 -30.45 -20.55
CA LYS A 508 4.29 -30.77 -21.85
C LYS A 508 4.77 -29.50 -22.56
N GLU A 509 3.98 -28.44 -22.56
CA GLU A 509 4.37 -27.15 -23.14
C GLU A 509 5.51 -26.47 -22.36
N TRP A 510 5.49 -26.55 -21.02
CA TRP A 510 6.55 -26.00 -20.18
C TRP A 510 7.90 -26.72 -20.36
N THR A 511 7.87 -28.06 -20.45
CA THR A 511 9.07 -28.87 -20.72
C THR A 511 9.64 -28.63 -22.12
N HIS A 512 8.79 -28.44 -23.14
CA HIS A 512 9.24 -28.04 -24.48
C HIS A 512 9.92 -26.66 -24.51
N LYS A 513 9.36 -25.67 -23.80
CA LYS A 513 9.96 -24.33 -23.71
C LYS A 513 11.32 -24.32 -23.02
N ARG A 514 11.49 -25.08 -21.93
CA ARG A 514 12.79 -25.19 -21.25
C ARG A 514 13.86 -25.84 -22.12
N LYS A 515 13.52 -26.90 -22.86
CA LYS A 515 14.45 -27.53 -23.82
C LYS A 515 14.92 -26.53 -24.89
N ASN A 516 14.01 -25.73 -25.44
CA ASN A 516 14.38 -24.71 -26.43
C ASN A 516 15.15 -23.52 -25.82
N SER A 517 14.85 -23.11 -24.59
CA SER A 517 15.58 -22.04 -23.90
C SER A 517 17.02 -22.43 -23.56
N HIS A 518 17.31 -23.71 -23.27
CA HIS A 518 18.68 -24.20 -23.08
C HIS A 518 19.47 -24.31 -24.38
N TYR A 519 18.82 -24.64 -25.50
CA TYR A 519 19.47 -24.63 -26.81
C TYR A 519 19.87 -23.22 -27.26
N ILE A 520 19.07 -22.20 -26.95
CA ILE A 520 19.39 -20.81 -27.29
C ILE A 520 20.54 -20.24 -26.44
N SER A 521 20.75 -20.74 -25.21
CA SER A 521 21.90 -20.34 -24.38
C SER A 521 23.20 -21.08 -24.70
N MET A 522 23.17 -22.15 -25.51
CA MET A 522 24.38 -22.84 -26.00
C MET A 522 24.83 -22.36 -27.38
N ILE A 523 24.03 -21.52 -28.06
CA ILE A 523 24.32 -20.98 -29.41
C ILE A 523 24.58 -19.46 -29.36
N ARG A 524 24.78 -18.87 -28.17
CA ARG A 524 25.17 -17.46 -28.01
C ARG A 524 26.47 -17.32 -27.24
#